data_AF-A0A9X6NK08-F1
#
_entry.id   AF-A0A9X6NK08-F1
#
_cell.length_a   1.000
_cell.length_b   1.000
_cell.length_c   1.000
_cell.angle_alpha   90.00
_cell.angle_beta   90.00
_cell.angle_gamma   90.00
#
_symmetry.space_group_name_H-M   'P 1'
#
loop_
_entity.id
_entity.type
_entity.pdbx_description
1 polymer ?
#
loop_
_entity_poly.entity_id
_entity_poly.type
_entity_poly.pdbx_seq_one_letter_code
_entity_poly.pdbx_strand_id
1 'polypeptide(L)'
;ERTARYFANLFRSKELTDVIIYVGNHKIKCHKLVLAAFSPRFNKQFITERPEKMLMPEVCVDVSQLQTRALLRCVEFMYKGSTEVHHFNAA
;
A
#
# COMPACT_ATOMS: atom_id res chain seq x y z
N GLU A 1 -3.07 2.88 19.65
CA GLU A 1 -4.45 3.02 19.13
C GLU A 1 -4.75 4.32 18.37
N ARG A 2 -4.42 5.51 18.88
CA ARG A 2 -4.84 6.80 18.25
C ARG A 2 -4.22 7.04 16.86
N THR A 3 -2.94 6.74 16.69
CA THR A 3 -2.19 6.96 15.43
C THR A 3 -2.70 6.12 14.26
N ALA A 4 -3.00 4.84 14.51
CA ALA A 4 -3.55 3.94 13.49
C ALA A 4 -4.88 4.45 12.93
N ARG A 5 -5.73 5.03 13.79
CA ARG A 5 -6.99 5.64 13.36
C ARG A 5 -6.78 6.83 12.41
N TYR A 6 -5.77 7.68 12.65
CA TYR A 6 -5.47 8.80 11.76
C TYR A 6 -4.97 8.31 10.39
N PHE A 7 -4.06 7.32 10.36
CA PHE A 7 -3.59 6.72 9.11
C PHE A 7 -4.71 6.00 8.36
N ALA A 8 -5.59 5.27 9.05
CA ALA A 8 -6.76 4.66 8.43
C ALA A 8 -7.72 5.72 7.83
N ASN A 9 -7.89 6.87 8.50
CA ASN A 9 -8.68 7.98 7.96
C ASN A 9 -8.05 8.57 6.69
N LEU A 10 -6.73 8.79 6.67
CA LEU A 10 -6.01 9.24 5.46
C LEU A 10 -6.16 8.23 4.31
N PHE A 11 -6.02 6.93 4.62
CA PHE A 11 -6.21 5.89 3.60
C PHE A 11 -7.64 5.87 3.04
N ARG A 12 -8.65 6.23 3.84
CA ARG A 12 -10.04 6.32 3.39
C ARG A 12 -10.32 7.62 2.61
N SER A 13 -9.84 8.77 3.07
CA SER A 13 -10.09 10.06 2.42
C SER A 13 -9.34 10.23 1.11
N LYS A 14 -8.23 9.51 0.92
CA LYS A 14 -7.31 9.63 -0.23
C LYS A 14 -6.63 11.00 -0.31
N GLU A 15 -6.67 11.78 0.75
CA GLU A 15 -5.93 13.03 0.85
C GLU A 15 -4.43 12.76 0.96
N LEU A 16 -3.61 13.63 0.38
CA LEU A 16 -2.14 13.53 0.43
C LEU A 16 -1.55 12.23 -0.13
N THR A 17 -2.33 11.44 -0.88
CA THR A 17 -1.79 10.27 -1.57
C THR A 17 -0.81 10.71 -2.64
N ASP A 18 0.38 10.14 -2.64
CA ASP A 18 1.51 10.49 -3.50
C ASP A 18 1.97 9.30 -4.38
N VAL A 19 1.26 8.17 -4.34
CA VAL A 19 1.56 6.95 -5.12
C VAL A 19 0.29 6.18 -5.46
N ILE A 20 0.28 5.52 -6.63
CA ILE A 20 -0.76 4.58 -7.04
C ILE A 20 -0.15 3.19 -7.19
N ILE A 21 -0.72 2.20 -6.49
CA ILE A 21 -0.39 0.78 -6.68
C ILE A 21 -1.40 0.18 -7.65
N TYR A 22 -0.89 -0.50 -8.68
CA TYR A 22 -1.67 -1.29 -9.62
C TYR A 22 -1.56 -2.77 -9.24
N VAL A 23 -2.71 -3.41 -9.07
CA VAL A 23 -2.85 -4.82 -8.68
C VAL A 23 -3.78 -5.49 -9.68
N GLY A 24 -3.20 -6.03 -10.75
CA GLY A 24 -3.95 -6.37 -11.96
C GLY A 24 -4.69 -5.14 -12.49
N ASN A 25 -6.02 -5.22 -12.61
CA ASN A 25 -6.86 -4.12 -13.07
C ASN A 25 -7.29 -3.13 -11.97
N HIS A 26 -6.88 -3.36 -10.72
CA HIS A 26 -7.26 -2.50 -9.59
C HIS A 26 -6.20 -1.43 -9.33
N LYS A 27 -6.66 -0.21 -9.04
CA LYS A 27 -5.81 0.92 -8.66
C LYS A 27 -6.05 1.28 -7.19
N ILE A 28 -4.97 1.43 -6.43
CA ILE A 28 -5.02 1.79 -5.01
C ILE A 28 -4.19 3.06 -4.80
N LYS A 29 -4.85 4.17 -4.49
CA LYS A 29 -4.18 5.41 -4.06
C LYS A 29 -3.69 5.26 -2.62
N CYS A 30 -2.40 5.48 -2.41
CA CYS A 30 -1.67 5.24 -1.17
C CYS A 30 -0.65 6.36 -0.88
N HIS A 31 0.09 6.20 0.22
CA HIS A 31 1.11 7.12 0.70
C HIS A 31 2.46 6.42 0.72
N LYS A 32 3.47 6.95 0.03
CA LYS A 32 4.83 6.39 -0.04
C LYS A 32 5.41 6.19 1.34
N LEU A 33 5.22 7.17 2.24
CA LEU A 33 5.71 7.12 3.60
C LEU A 33 5.25 5.85 4.34
N VAL A 34 3.95 5.56 4.29
CA VAL A 34 3.38 4.39 4.98
C VAL A 34 3.87 3.10 4.35
N LEU A 35 3.86 3.02 3.01
CA LEU A 35 4.36 1.84 2.30
C LEU A 35 5.84 1.56 2.57
N ALA A 36 6.68 2.59 2.55
CA ALA A 36 8.12 2.50 2.81
C ALA A 36 8.44 2.13 4.27
N ALA A 37 7.60 2.51 5.22
CA ALA A 37 7.77 2.15 6.63
C ALA A 37 7.52 0.65 6.88
N PHE A 38 6.62 0.03 6.11
CA PHE A 38 6.20 -1.36 6.31
C PHE A 38 6.80 -2.36 5.31
N SER A 39 7.43 -1.89 4.22
CA SER A 39 7.98 -2.75 3.16
C SER A 39 9.35 -2.27 2.71
N PRO A 40 10.41 -3.05 2.94
CA PRO A 40 11.76 -2.76 2.44
C PRO A 40 11.81 -2.56 0.92
N ARG A 41 10.97 -3.28 0.18
CA ARG A 41 10.85 -3.13 -1.28
C ARG A 41 10.38 -1.72 -1.66
N PHE A 42 9.29 -1.25 -1.04
CA PHE A 42 8.78 0.11 -1.29
C PHE A 42 9.73 1.18 -0.77
N ASN A 43 10.42 0.91 0.35
CA ASN A 43 11.46 1.80 0.86
C ASN A 43 12.57 2.01 -0.18
N LYS A 44 13.15 0.90 -0.67
CA LYS A 44 14.19 0.93 -1.71
C LYS A 44 13.72 1.67 -2.95
N GLN A 45 12.52 1.37 -3.43
CA GLN A 45 11.96 1.97 -4.64
C GLN A 45 11.71 3.49 -4.51
N PHE A 46 11.23 3.97 -3.35
CA PHE A 46 10.84 5.38 -3.18
C PHE A 46 11.96 6.27 -2.65
N ILE A 47 12.93 5.71 -1.93
CA ILE A 47 14.00 6.46 -1.26
C ILE A 47 15.33 6.21 -1.95
N THR A 48 15.76 4.95 -2.03
CA THR A 48 17.10 4.58 -2.50
C THR A 48 17.24 4.66 -4.03
N GLU A 49 16.22 4.23 -4.76
CA GLU A 49 16.20 4.15 -6.24
C GLU A 49 15.27 5.20 -6.85
N ARG A 50 15.01 6.29 -6.12
CA ARG A 50 13.98 7.28 -6.46
C ARG A 50 14.18 7.82 -7.89
N PRO A 51 13.22 7.62 -8.80
CA PRO A 51 13.26 8.27 -10.11
C PRO A 51 13.00 9.77 -9.93
N GLU A 52 13.94 10.63 -10.37
CA GLU A 52 13.87 12.08 -10.16
C GLU A 52 12.63 12.75 -10.79
N LYS A 53 12.00 12.13 -11.79
CA LYS A 53 10.99 12.78 -12.66
C LYS A 53 9.52 12.39 -12.43
N MET A 54 9.20 11.62 -11.39
CA MET A 54 7.81 11.15 -11.16
C MET A 54 7.12 11.94 -10.04
N LEU A 55 6.24 12.87 -10.44
CA LEU A 55 5.35 13.61 -9.53
C LEU A 55 4.44 12.65 -8.73
N MET A 56 3.98 11.57 -9.37
CA MET A 56 3.29 10.45 -8.75
C MET A 56 3.78 9.12 -9.34
N PRO A 57 4.71 8.39 -8.69
CA PRO A 57 5.12 7.09 -9.18
C PRO A 57 3.94 6.12 -9.17
N GLU A 58 3.86 5.34 -10.24
CA GLU A 58 2.97 4.20 -10.34
C GLU A 58 3.75 2.94 -10.01
N VAL A 59 3.18 2.06 -9.19
CA VAL A 59 3.81 0.78 -8.83
C VAL A 59 2.93 -0.36 -9.28
N CYS A 60 3.35 -1.05 -10.34
CA CYS A 60 2.71 -2.27 -10.78
C CYS A 60 3.21 -3.45 -9.94
N VAL A 61 2.27 -4.15 -9.29
CA VAL A 61 2.54 -5.41 -8.60
C VAL A 61 2.00 -6.53 -9.46
N ASP A 62 2.88 -7.44 -9.86
CA ASP A 62 2.48 -8.65 -10.57
C ASP A 62 1.64 -9.54 -9.62
N VAL A 63 0.40 -9.82 -10.05
CA VAL A 63 -0.59 -10.62 -9.32
C VAL A 63 -0.53 -12.11 -9.67
N SER A 64 0.37 -12.51 -10.58
CA SER A 64 0.53 -13.92 -10.99
C SER A 64 0.81 -14.87 -9.83
N GLN A 65 1.30 -14.37 -8.70
CA GLN A 65 1.59 -15.15 -7.49
C GLN A 65 0.86 -14.67 -6.22
N LEU A 66 0.03 -13.62 -6.30
CA LEU A 66 -0.61 -13.04 -5.13
C LEU A 66 -2.04 -12.66 -5.44
N GLN A 67 -2.99 -13.22 -4.69
CA GLN A 67 -4.38 -12.81 -4.81
C GLN A 67 -4.50 -11.31 -4.55
N THR A 68 -5.13 -10.57 -5.46
CA THR A 68 -5.43 -9.12 -5.32
C THR A 68 -6.00 -8.78 -3.95
N ARG A 69 -6.84 -9.66 -3.39
CA ARG A 69 -7.43 -9.52 -2.06
C ARG A 69 -6.39 -9.55 -0.95
N ALA A 70 -5.43 -10.48 -0.99
CA ALA A 70 -4.36 -10.57 0.00
C ALA A 70 -3.53 -9.28 0.01
N LEU A 71 -3.15 -8.77 -1.17
CA LEU A 71 -2.38 -7.53 -1.25
C LEU A 71 -3.15 -6.31 -0.72
N LEU A 72 -4.45 -6.21 -1.03
CA LEU A 72 -5.30 -5.15 -0.49
C LEU A 72 -5.34 -5.22 1.05
N ARG A 73 -5.45 -6.42 1.63
CA ARG A 73 -5.41 -6.62 3.08
C ARG A 73 -4.05 -6.29 3.69
N CYS A 74 -2.95 -6.59 3.01
CA CYS A 74 -1.62 -6.16 3.44
C CYS A 74 -1.53 -4.64 3.48
N VAL A 75 -2.01 -3.94 2.43
CA VAL A 75 -2.02 -2.48 2.42
C VAL A 75 -2.90 -1.95 3.56
N GLU A 76 -4.10 -2.49 3.76
CA GLU A 76 -4.96 -2.08 4.89
C GLU A 76 -4.29 -2.27 6.25
N PHE A 77 -3.59 -3.38 6.44
CA PHE A 77 -2.81 -3.66 7.65
C PHE A 77 -1.76 -2.58 7.90
N MET A 78 -1.05 -2.11 6.86
CA MET A 78 -0.04 -1.04 7.01
C MET A 78 -0.64 0.27 7.56
N TYR A 79 -1.92 0.54 7.30
CA TYR A 79 -2.59 1.75 7.80
C TYR A 79 -3.30 1.54 9.14
N LYS A 80 -3.89 0.37 9.37
CA LYS A 80 -4.71 0.08 10.55
C LYS A 80 -3.90 -0.54 11.70
N GLY A 81 -2.73 -1.12 11.41
CA GLY A 81 -1.94 -1.91 12.37
C GLY A 81 -2.58 -3.25 12.76
N SER A 82 -3.72 -3.59 12.17
CA SER A 82 -4.44 -4.85 12.38
C SER A 82 -5.21 -5.24 11.11
N THR A 83 -5.42 -6.54 10.93
CA THR A 83 -6.23 -7.09 9.85
C THR A 83 -6.89 -8.37 10.36
N GLU A 84 -8.15 -8.59 9.98
CA GLU A 84 -8.83 -9.84 10.31
C GLU A 84 -8.49 -10.88 9.24
N VAL A 85 -7.79 -11.93 9.67
CA VAL A 85 -7.51 -13.09 8.84
C VAL A 85 -8.63 -14.09 9.05
N HIS A 86 -9.37 -14.37 7.99
CA HIS A 86 -10.39 -15.42 7.95
C HIS A 86 -9.89 -16.53 7.02
N HIS A 87 -10.27 -17.79 7.25
CA HIS A 87 -9.75 -18.96 6.51
C HIS A 87 -9.85 -18.84 4.97
N PHE A 88 -10.85 -18.12 4.43
CA PHE A 88 -11.00 -17.88 2.99
C PHE A 88 -10.11 -16.76 2.43
N ASN A 89 -9.36 -16.04 3.28
CA ASN A 89 -8.47 -14.95 2.91
C ASN A 89 -6.97 -15.33 3.02
N ALA A 90 -6.65 -16.57 3.42
CA ALA A 90 -5.28 -17.02 3.73
C ALA A 90 -4.67 -17.93 2.66
N ALA A 91 -5.46 -18.33 1.66
CA ALA A 91 -5.04 -19.19 0.53
C ALA A 91 -4.98 -18.37 -0.75
#